data_AF-A0A5A7WRV1-F1
#
_entry.id   AF-A0A5A7WRV1-F1
#
_cell.length_a   1.000
_cell.length_b   1.000
_cell.length_c   1.000
_cell.angle_alpha   90.00
_cell.angle_beta   90.00
_cell.angle_gamma   90.00
#
_symmetry.space_group_name_H-M   'P 1'
#
loop_
_entity.id
_entity.type
_entity.pdbx_description
1 polymer ?
#
loop_
_entity_poly.entity_id
_entity_poly.type
_entity_poly.pdbx_seq_one_letter_code
_entity_poly.pdbx_strand_id
1 'polypeptide(L)'
;MANADVRWLVVFVRLPTDPSRHRVAVWRELRRTGAVSLGQGSWAVPDAAAFTEGIDRAVEMAERGDGEVVVLSAVGRSEHDGARLVTLFTNEREDEWSEFIADCAKFDAEIDREIDQVKFTLAELEEEEQSLDRLRRWHRTIKSRDIFGAPSAADAGQQLKHCQERLADYTERVFAALHQT
;
A
#
# COMPACT_ATOMS: atom_id res chain seq x y z
N MET A 1 -21.09 18.94 -2.38
CA MET A 1 -20.26 19.79 -3.26
C MET A 1 -19.77 18.89 -4.37
N ALA A 2 -20.11 19.20 -5.62
CA ALA A 2 -19.77 18.40 -6.80
C ALA A 2 -18.26 18.21 -6.87
N ASN A 3 -17.79 16.97 -7.05
CA ASN A 3 -16.36 16.68 -7.22
C ASN A 3 -15.95 16.94 -8.68
N ALA A 4 -16.16 18.17 -9.15
CA ALA A 4 -15.59 18.71 -10.38
C ALA A 4 -14.24 19.32 -10.01
N ASP A 5 -13.07 18.94 -10.51
CA ASP A 5 -12.67 18.06 -11.60
C ASP A 5 -11.44 17.28 -11.10
N VAL A 6 -11.60 16.07 -10.58
CA VAL A 6 -10.43 15.23 -10.30
C VAL A 6 -9.76 14.94 -11.65
N ARG A 7 -8.55 15.46 -11.83
CA ARG A 7 -7.71 15.15 -12.99
C ARG A 7 -6.97 13.84 -12.74
N TRP A 8 -6.83 13.06 -13.79
CA TRP A 8 -6.22 11.74 -13.78
C TRP A 8 -5.09 11.69 -14.80
N LEU A 9 -4.07 10.89 -14.49
CA LEU A 9 -3.17 10.35 -15.49
C LEU A 9 -3.70 8.98 -15.91
N VAL A 10 -4.07 8.85 -17.17
CA VAL A 10 -4.48 7.59 -17.78
C VAL A 10 -3.33 7.06 -18.60
N VAL A 11 -2.88 5.86 -18.27
CA VAL A 11 -1.68 5.23 -18.84
C VAL A 11 -2.10 4.02 -19.65
N PHE A 12 -1.81 4.04 -20.95
CA PHE A 12 -1.99 2.91 -21.85
C PHE A 12 -0.64 2.26 -22.08
N VAL A 13 -0.49 1.01 -21.67
CA VAL A 13 0.75 0.24 -21.84
C VAL A 13 0.51 -0.89 -22.82
N ARG A 14 1.28 -0.90 -23.92
CA ARG A 14 1.33 -1.98 -24.90
C ARG A 14 2.73 -2.57 -24.92
N LEU A 15 2.85 -3.85 -24.65
CA LEU A 15 4.13 -4.55 -24.58
C LEU A 15 4.07 -5.85 -25.38
N PRO A 16 5.20 -6.31 -25.96
CA PRO A 16 5.30 -7.62 -26.58
C PRO A 16 4.81 -8.75 -25.67
N THR A 17 4.23 -9.78 -26.27
CA THR A 17 3.73 -10.97 -25.57
C THR A 17 4.86 -11.89 -25.08
N ASP A 18 6.04 -11.80 -25.67
CA ASP A 18 7.25 -12.50 -25.25
C ASP A 18 8.46 -11.54 -25.33
N PRO A 19 9.36 -11.53 -24.33
CA PRO A 19 9.29 -12.28 -23.06
C PRO A 19 8.37 -11.61 -22.03
N SER A 20 7.69 -12.43 -21.21
CA SER A 20 6.71 -11.96 -20.22
C SER A 20 7.28 -11.07 -19.11
N ARG A 21 8.59 -11.14 -18.84
CA ARG A 21 9.27 -10.42 -17.76
C ARG A 21 9.04 -8.91 -17.80
N HIS A 22 9.00 -8.29 -18.98
CA HIS A 22 8.83 -6.84 -19.13
C HIS A 22 7.41 -6.42 -18.74
N ARG A 23 6.39 -7.18 -19.19
CA ARG A 23 5.00 -6.95 -18.77
C ARG A 23 4.82 -7.09 -17.27
N VAL A 24 5.42 -8.13 -16.69
CA VAL A 24 5.33 -8.37 -15.23
C VAL A 24 6.01 -7.24 -14.45
N ALA A 25 7.18 -6.75 -14.91
CA ALA A 25 7.88 -5.66 -14.26
C ALA A 25 7.04 -4.36 -14.26
N VAL A 26 6.48 -3.98 -15.42
CA VAL A 26 5.63 -2.79 -15.54
C VAL A 26 4.34 -2.93 -14.73
N TRP A 27 3.70 -4.11 -14.77
CA TRP A 27 2.51 -4.39 -13.96
C TRP A 27 2.80 -4.24 -12.45
N ARG A 28 3.94 -4.76 -11.97
CA ARG A 28 4.37 -4.60 -10.57
C ARG A 28 4.62 -3.15 -10.21
N GLU A 29 5.28 -2.38 -11.07
CA GLU A 29 5.58 -0.97 -10.81
C GLU A 29 4.30 -0.12 -10.71
N LEU A 30 3.35 -0.34 -11.62
CA LEU A 30 2.06 0.35 -11.60
C LEU A 30 1.25 0.00 -10.34
N ARG A 31 1.19 -1.28 -9.96
CA ARG A 31 0.57 -1.73 -8.71
C ARG A 31 1.23 -1.10 -7.49
N ARG A 32 2.56 -1.09 -7.43
CA ARG A 32 3.33 -0.48 -6.35
C ARG A 32 3.05 1.02 -6.22
N THR A 33 2.96 1.72 -7.34
CA THR A 33 2.61 3.15 -7.41
C THR A 33 1.19 3.43 -6.90
N GLY A 34 0.32 2.42 -6.88
CA GLY A 34 -1.09 2.55 -6.50
C GLY A 34 -2.02 2.83 -7.67
N ALA A 35 -1.56 2.60 -8.91
CA ALA A 35 -2.39 2.70 -10.09
C ALA A 35 -3.49 1.65 -10.09
N VAL A 36 -4.69 2.06 -10.49
CA VAL A 36 -5.83 1.15 -10.67
C VAL A 36 -5.91 0.68 -12.11
N SER A 37 -6.18 -0.61 -12.29
CA SER A 37 -6.35 -1.20 -13.62
C SER A 37 -7.75 -0.87 -14.15
N LEU A 38 -7.80 -0.32 -15.36
CA LEU A 38 -9.04 -0.13 -16.14
C LEU A 38 -9.27 -1.28 -17.14
N GLY A 39 -8.33 -2.23 -17.21
CA GLY A 39 -8.34 -3.38 -18.12
C GLY A 39 -7.51 -3.16 -19.39
N GLN A 40 -7.13 -4.27 -20.05
CA GLN A 40 -6.41 -4.27 -21.34
C GLN A 40 -5.15 -3.39 -21.37
N GLY A 41 -4.35 -3.39 -20.30
CA GLY A 41 -3.14 -2.57 -20.19
C GLY A 41 -3.39 -1.08 -19.94
N SER A 42 -4.63 -0.70 -19.66
CA SER A 42 -5.00 0.67 -19.28
C SER A 42 -5.02 0.82 -17.76
N TRP A 43 -4.46 1.92 -17.27
CA TRP A 43 -4.32 2.21 -15.84
C TRP A 43 -4.68 3.66 -15.56
N ALA A 44 -5.02 3.95 -14.32
CA ALA A 44 -5.26 5.31 -13.88
C ALA A 44 -4.65 5.58 -12.50
N VAL A 45 -4.14 6.79 -12.33
CA VAL A 45 -3.84 7.41 -11.04
C VAL A 45 -4.38 8.84 -11.04
N PRO A 46 -4.70 9.40 -9.87
CA PRO A 46 -4.93 10.83 -9.77
C PRO A 46 -3.70 11.61 -10.25
N ASP A 47 -3.92 12.73 -10.91
CA ASP A 47 -2.86 13.65 -11.32
C ASP A 47 -2.37 14.44 -10.09
N ALA A 48 -1.54 13.77 -9.31
CA ALA A 48 -0.95 14.29 -8.08
C ALA A 48 0.51 13.86 -7.98
N ALA A 49 1.34 14.70 -7.35
CA ALA A 49 2.79 14.51 -7.24
C ALA A 49 3.19 13.16 -6.61
N ALA A 50 2.32 12.57 -5.79
CA ALA A 50 2.53 11.26 -5.18
C ALA A 50 2.71 10.11 -6.20
N PHE A 51 2.20 10.28 -7.42
CA PHE A 51 2.18 9.22 -8.43
C PHE A 51 3.13 9.45 -9.60
N THR A 52 3.53 10.71 -9.87
CA THR A 52 4.32 11.10 -11.06
C THR A 52 5.57 10.24 -11.24
N GLU A 53 6.42 10.16 -10.22
CA GLU A 53 7.68 9.41 -10.31
C GLU A 53 7.46 7.91 -10.56
N GLY A 54 6.37 7.34 -10.04
CA GLY A 54 6.01 5.95 -10.27
C GLY A 54 5.51 5.67 -11.68
N ILE A 55 4.74 6.61 -12.23
CA ILE A 55 4.32 6.55 -13.63
C ILE A 55 5.54 6.68 -14.57
N ASP A 56 6.45 7.62 -14.31
CA ASP A 56 7.66 7.82 -15.12
C ASP A 56 8.54 6.56 -15.12
N ARG A 57 8.72 5.90 -13.96
CA ARG A 57 9.45 4.62 -13.89
C ARG A 57 8.74 3.51 -14.66
N ALA A 58 7.42 3.44 -14.62
CA ALA A 58 6.66 2.44 -15.39
C ALA A 58 6.80 2.66 -16.90
N VAL A 59 6.80 3.92 -17.35
CA VAL A 59 7.07 4.30 -18.75
C VAL A 59 8.46 3.84 -19.16
N GLU A 60 9.49 4.19 -18.40
CA GLU A 60 10.88 3.81 -18.70
C GLU A 60 11.05 2.28 -18.74
N MET A 61 10.44 1.54 -17.81
CA MET A 61 10.47 0.08 -17.80
C MET A 61 9.81 -0.54 -19.04
N ALA A 62 8.73 0.07 -19.53
CA ALA A 62 8.03 -0.40 -20.72
C ALA A 62 8.85 -0.14 -21.98
N GLU A 63 9.41 1.06 -22.13
CA GLU A 63 10.26 1.42 -23.28
C GLU A 63 11.51 0.53 -23.39
N ARG A 64 12.14 0.20 -22.25
CA ARG A 64 13.26 -0.77 -22.19
C ARG A 64 12.86 -2.20 -22.58
N GLY A 65 11.56 -2.50 -22.60
CA GLY A 65 11.00 -3.79 -23.02
C GLY A 65 10.42 -3.77 -24.43
N ASP A 66 10.82 -2.80 -25.27
CA ASP A 66 10.27 -2.56 -26.61
C ASP A 66 8.75 -2.35 -26.59
N GLY A 67 8.25 -1.78 -25.50
CA GLY A 67 6.85 -1.40 -25.31
C GLY A 67 6.56 0.03 -25.75
N GLU A 68 5.29 0.30 -25.95
CA GLU A 68 4.76 1.63 -26.21
C GLU A 68 3.89 2.06 -25.02
N VAL A 69 4.07 3.30 -24.58
CA VAL A 69 3.26 3.89 -23.52
C VAL A 69 2.71 5.22 -23.98
N VAL A 70 1.43 5.46 -23.69
CA VAL A 70 0.79 6.76 -23.82
C VAL A 70 0.24 7.17 -22.46
N VAL A 71 0.63 8.36 -21.99
CA VAL A 71 0.10 8.96 -20.76
C VAL A 71 -0.74 10.17 -21.15
N LEU A 72 -2.00 10.18 -20.72
CA LEU A 72 -2.94 11.27 -20.98
C LEU A 72 -3.38 11.89 -19.66
N SER A 73 -3.40 13.23 -19.59
CA SER A 73 -4.19 13.94 -18.58
C SER A 73 -5.66 13.90 -19.00
N ALA A 74 -6.53 13.42 -18.10
CA ALA A 74 -7.95 13.26 -18.37
C ALA A 74 -8.81 13.73 -17.19
N VAL A 75 -10.07 14.02 -17.49
CA VAL A 75 -11.15 14.22 -16.51
C VAL A 75 -12.32 13.32 -16.87
N GLY A 76 -13.18 13.02 -15.90
CA GLY A 76 -14.42 12.31 -16.18
C GLY A 76 -15.25 13.06 -17.22
N ARG A 77 -15.77 12.36 -18.23
CA ARG A 77 -16.63 12.98 -19.27
C ARG A 77 -17.93 13.52 -18.66
N SER A 78 -18.46 12.79 -17.68
CA SER A 78 -19.57 13.18 -16.84
C SER A 78 -19.17 13.10 -15.38
N GLU A 79 -19.96 13.72 -14.50
CA GLU A 79 -19.80 13.57 -13.04
C GLU A 79 -19.86 12.10 -12.62
N HIS A 80 -20.72 11.30 -13.29
CA HIS A 80 -20.80 9.86 -13.05
C HIS A 80 -19.49 9.14 -13.37
N ASP A 81 -18.86 9.46 -14.50
CA ASP A 81 -17.58 8.84 -14.89
C ASP A 81 -16.45 9.21 -13.93
N GLY A 82 -16.38 10.48 -13.52
CA GLY A 82 -15.42 10.96 -12.54
C GLY A 82 -15.59 10.28 -11.18
N ALA A 83 -16.83 10.24 -10.68
CA ALA A 83 -17.17 9.57 -9.43
C ALA A 83 -16.84 8.07 -9.46
N ARG A 84 -17.14 7.39 -10.57
CA ARG A 84 -16.82 5.97 -10.76
C ARG A 84 -15.32 5.71 -10.65
N LEU A 85 -14.48 6.57 -11.22
CA LEU A 85 -13.02 6.39 -11.18
C LEU A 85 -12.46 6.64 -9.77
N VAL A 86 -13.00 7.64 -9.05
CA VAL A 86 -12.70 7.83 -7.61
C VAL A 86 -13.08 6.59 -6.82
N THR A 87 -14.28 6.04 -6.99
CA THR A 87 -14.73 4.82 -6.30
C THR A 87 -13.81 3.63 -6.59
N LEU A 88 -13.43 3.40 -7.86
CA LEU A 88 -12.50 2.32 -8.21
C LEU A 88 -11.14 2.49 -7.50
N PHE A 89 -10.62 3.72 -7.47
CA PHE A 89 -9.38 4.02 -6.78
C PHE A 89 -9.47 3.81 -5.26
N THR A 90 -10.53 4.34 -4.64
CA THR A 90 -10.75 4.22 -3.19
C THR A 90 -10.95 2.76 -2.79
N ASN A 91 -11.66 1.95 -3.57
CA ASN A 91 -11.87 0.54 -3.25
C ASN A 91 -10.56 -0.26 -3.25
N GLU A 92 -9.63 0.00 -4.17
CA GLU A 92 -8.32 -0.65 -4.15
C GLU A 92 -7.46 -0.21 -2.95
N ARG A 93 -7.65 1.02 -2.43
CA ARG A 93 -7.03 1.44 -1.16
C ARG A 93 -7.71 0.78 0.05
N GLU A 94 -9.03 0.61 0.00
CA GLU A 94 -9.81 -0.06 1.03
C GLU A 94 -9.39 -1.53 1.19
N ASP A 95 -9.16 -2.24 0.09
CA ASP A 95 -8.65 -3.61 0.10
C ASP A 95 -7.24 -3.67 0.75
N GLU A 96 -6.34 -2.75 0.39
CA GLU A 96 -5.00 -2.65 1.01
C GLU A 96 -5.07 -2.35 2.51
N TRP A 97 -5.98 -1.46 2.94
CA TRP A 97 -6.19 -1.17 4.37
C TRP A 97 -6.77 -2.35 5.14
N SER A 98 -7.70 -3.09 4.52
CA SER A 98 -8.27 -4.30 5.11
C SER A 98 -7.20 -5.39 5.31
N GLU A 99 -6.31 -5.56 4.34
CA GLU A 99 -5.16 -6.48 4.47
C GLU A 99 -4.20 -6.02 5.58
N PHE A 100 -3.91 -4.72 5.65
CA PHE A 100 -3.08 -4.14 6.69
C PHE A 100 -3.66 -4.36 8.10
N ILE A 101 -4.97 -4.17 8.29
CA ILE A 101 -5.66 -4.43 9.56
C ILE A 101 -5.56 -5.92 9.92
N ALA A 102 -5.73 -6.82 8.96
CA ALA A 102 -5.57 -8.25 9.20
C ALA A 102 -4.14 -8.62 9.62
N ASP A 103 -3.12 -7.96 9.07
CA ASP A 103 -1.72 -8.16 9.47
C ASP A 103 -1.39 -7.56 10.84
N CYS A 104 -2.06 -6.48 11.26
CA CYS A 104 -2.00 -5.99 12.65
C CYS A 104 -2.54 -7.06 13.61
N ALA A 105 -3.67 -7.69 13.29
CA ALA A 105 -4.23 -8.77 14.11
C ALA A 105 -3.30 -10.01 14.18
N LYS A 106 -2.55 -10.31 13.11
CA LYS A 106 -1.51 -11.36 13.15
C LYS A 106 -0.36 -10.99 14.09
N PHE A 107 0.08 -9.73 14.06
CA PHE A 107 1.11 -9.24 14.98
C PHE A 107 0.67 -9.37 16.44
N ASP A 108 -0.57 -8.96 16.76
CA ASP A 108 -1.09 -9.09 18.12
C ASP A 108 -1.11 -10.55 18.60
N ALA A 109 -1.52 -11.47 17.72
CA ALA A 109 -1.53 -12.91 18.00
C ALA A 109 -0.14 -13.51 18.15
N GLU A 110 0.89 -12.94 17.51
CA GLU A 110 2.29 -13.34 17.72
C GLU A 110 2.77 -12.88 19.10
N ILE A 111 2.53 -11.62 19.47
CA ILE A 111 2.86 -11.11 20.81
C ILE A 111 2.18 -11.93 21.91
N ASP A 112 0.90 -12.30 21.74
CA ASP A 112 0.20 -13.17 22.69
C ASP A 112 0.88 -14.52 22.83
N ARG A 113 1.30 -15.13 21.72
CA ARG A 113 2.00 -16.42 21.72
C ARG A 113 3.33 -16.34 22.46
N GLU A 114 4.11 -15.29 22.22
CA GLU A 114 5.40 -15.08 22.86
C GLU A 114 5.25 -14.86 24.38
N ILE A 115 4.21 -14.13 24.80
CA ILE A 115 3.86 -13.96 26.22
C ILE A 115 3.43 -15.29 26.85
N ASP A 116 2.55 -16.04 26.20
CA ASP A 116 2.03 -17.32 26.70
C ASP A 116 3.15 -18.37 26.87
N GLN A 117 4.15 -18.34 25.98
CA GLN A 117 5.32 -19.21 26.04
C GLN A 117 6.44 -18.67 26.96
N VAL A 118 6.24 -17.50 27.58
CA VAL A 118 7.22 -16.83 28.46
C VAL A 118 8.56 -16.63 27.74
N LYS A 119 8.51 -16.39 26.44
CA LYS A 119 9.70 -16.17 25.63
C LYS A 119 10.13 -14.72 25.76
N PHE A 120 10.84 -14.41 26.85
CA PHE A 120 11.29 -13.06 27.15
C PHE A 120 12.80 -12.92 26.89
N THR A 121 13.16 -12.84 25.60
CA THR A 121 14.56 -12.71 25.18
C THR A 121 14.77 -11.51 24.28
N LEU A 122 16.00 -10.98 24.23
CA LEU A 122 16.35 -9.87 23.35
C LEU A 122 16.19 -10.23 21.86
N ALA A 123 16.40 -11.50 21.50
CA ALA A 123 16.26 -11.94 20.12
C ALA A 123 14.79 -11.87 19.65
N GLU A 124 13.86 -12.39 20.47
CA GLU A 124 12.42 -12.31 20.16
C GLU A 124 11.94 -10.85 20.13
N LEU A 125 12.43 -10.00 21.06
CA LEU A 125 12.13 -8.56 21.03
C LEU A 125 12.60 -7.89 19.72
N GLU A 126 13.83 -8.19 19.26
CA GLU A 126 14.35 -7.63 18.01
C GLU A 126 13.51 -8.09 16.79
N GLU A 127 13.06 -9.34 16.77
CA GLU A 127 12.18 -9.84 15.71
C GLU A 127 10.84 -9.09 15.67
N GLU A 128 10.24 -8.83 16.83
CA GLU A 128 8.98 -8.08 16.93
C GLU A 128 9.13 -6.59 16.60
N GLU A 129 10.25 -5.96 16.96
CA GLU A 129 10.59 -4.60 16.53
C GLU A 129 10.68 -4.51 15.00
N GLN A 130 11.33 -5.49 14.36
CA GLN A 130 11.40 -5.56 12.90
C GLN A 130 10.02 -5.78 12.26
N SER A 131 9.17 -6.62 12.86
CA SER A 131 7.79 -6.83 12.43
C SER A 131 6.98 -5.53 12.49
N LEU A 132 7.04 -4.80 13.60
CA LEU A 132 6.34 -3.51 13.74
C LEU A 132 6.87 -2.47 12.75
N ASP A 133 8.17 -2.43 12.49
CA ASP A 133 8.75 -1.51 11.50
C ASP A 133 8.35 -1.84 10.06
N ARG A 134 8.08 -3.11 9.74
CA ARG A 134 7.43 -3.49 8.47
C ARG A 134 6.01 -2.93 8.40
N LEU A 135 5.19 -3.10 9.43
CA LEU A 135 3.82 -2.52 9.50
C LEU A 135 3.85 -0.99 9.35
N ARG A 136 4.72 -0.30 10.08
CA ARG A 136 4.87 1.17 10.00
C ARG A 136 5.21 1.64 8.58
N ARG A 137 6.14 0.96 7.89
CA ARG A 137 6.50 1.29 6.50
C ARG A 137 5.36 1.02 5.52
N TRP A 138 4.65 -0.09 5.71
CA TRP A 138 3.51 -0.42 4.87
C TRP A 138 2.37 0.58 5.03
N HIS A 139 1.98 0.92 6.26
CA HIS A 139 0.97 1.95 6.54
C HIS A 139 1.32 3.29 5.88
N ARG A 140 2.58 3.76 5.98
CA ARG A 140 3.02 5.00 5.30
C ARG A 140 2.87 4.91 3.78
N THR A 141 3.18 3.75 3.21
CA THR A 141 3.03 3.49 1.77
C THR A 141 1.58 3.52 1.32
N ILE A 142 0.64 2.92 2.06
CA ILE A 142 -0.79 3.00 1.71
C ILE A 142 -1.28 4.44 1.88
N LYS A 143 -0.96 5.08 3.01
CA LYS A 143 -1.39 6.46 3.32
C LYS A 143 -0.91 7.50 2.30
N SER A 144 0.28 7.36 1.74
CA SER A 144 0.76 8.31 0.72
C SER A 144 0.01 8.20 -0.61
N ARG A 145 -0.63 7.05 -0.87
CA ARG A 145 -1.41 6.77 -2.08
C ARG A 145 -2.92 6.96 -1.87
N ASP A 146 -3.39 6.91 -0.63
CA ASP A 146 -4.79 7.11 -0.28
C ASP A 146 -5.18 8.60 -0.21
N ILE A 147 -5.31 9.22 -1.38
CA ILE A 147 -5.59 10.66 -1.47
C ILE A 147 -7.08 11.02 -1.31
N PHE A 148 -7.98 10.05 -1.47
CA PHE A 148 -9.42 10.27 -1.35
C PHE A 148 -9.97 9.84 0.01
N GLY A 149 -9.17 9.13 0.82
CA GLY A 149 -9.56 8.65 2.14
C GLY A 149 -10.47 7.44 2.04
N ALA A 150 -9.88 6.25 2.07
CA ALA A 150 -10.64 5.01 2.21
C ALA A 150 -11.29 4.92 3.60
N PRO A 151 -12.53 4.39 3.71
CA PRO A 151 -13.24 4.25 4.98
C PRO A 151 -12.41 3.64 6.12
N SER A 152 -11.65 2.57 5.85
CA SER A 152 -10.88 1.86 6.87
C SER A 152 -9.56 2.54 7.27
N ALA A 153 -9.17 3.66 6.64
CA ALA A 153 -7.89 4.31 6.91
C ALA A 153 -7.74 4.78 8.36
N ALA A 154 -8.83 5.26 8.98
CA ALA A 154 -8.81 5.70 10.38
C ALA A 154 -8.64 4.53 11.35
N ASP A 155 -9.34 3.42 11.10
CA ASP A 155 -9.25 2.21 11.91
C ASP A 155 -7.88 1.55 11.77
N ALA A 156 -7.32 1.50 10.55
CA ALA A 156 -5.95 1.05 10.32
C ALA A 156 -4.92 1.85 11.14
N GLY A 157 -5.08 3.18 11.22
CA GLY A 157 -4.25 4.03 12.06
C GLY A 157 -4.37 3.71 13.56
N GLN A 158 -5.56 3.37 14.02
CA GLN A 158 -5.79 2.93 15.41
C GLN A 158 -5.16 1.57 15.69
N GLN A 159 -5.29 0.60 14.77
CA GLN A 159 -4.68 -0.72 14.90
C GLN A 159 -3.14 -0.65 14.93
N LEU A 160 -2.54 0.19 14.07
CA LEU A 160 -1.08 0.38 14.13
C LEU A 160 -0.63 0.97 15.48
N LYS A 161 -1.40 1.90 16.04
CA LYS A 161 -1.11 2.45 17.37
C LYS A 161 -1.24 1.38 18.44
N HIS A 162 -2.26 0.52 18.36
CA HIS A 162 -2.42 -0.61 19.26
C HIS A 162 -1.21 -1.55 19.23
N CYS A 163 -0.75 -1.97 18.04
CA CYS A 163 0.45 -2.81 17.92
C CYS A 163 1.70 -2.16 18.53
N GLN A 164 1.83 -0.82 18.46
CA GLN A 164 2.94 -0.10 19.11
C GLN A 164 2.87 -0.18 20.64
N GLU A 165 1.66 -0.04 21.21
CA GLU A 165 1.44 -0.16 22.65
C GLU A 165 1.69 -1.61 23.12
N ARG A 166 1.27 -2.59 22.32
CA ARG A 166 1.52 -4.02 22.57
C ARG A 166 3.01 -4.35 22.62
N LEU A 167 3.79 -3.86 21.66
CA LEU A 167 5.23 -4.06 21.67
C LEU A 167 5.91 -3.37 22.85
N ALA A 168 5.43 -2.18 23.25
CA ALA A 168 5.96 -1.48 24.42
C ALA A 168 5.75 -2.29 25.71
N ASP A 169 4.55 -2.85 25.93
CA ASP A 169 4.29 -3.75 27.08
C ASP A 169 5.19 -5.00 27.04
N TYR A 170 5.30 -5.64 25.87
CA TYR A 170 6.18 -6.80 25.71
C TYR A 170 7.65 -6.46 26.01
N THR A 171 8.12 -5.30 25.55
CA THR A 171 9.47 -4.78 25.82
C THR A 171 9.73 -4.63 27.33
N GLU A 172 8.79 -4.05 28.08
CA GLU A 172 8.89 -3.91 29.54
C GLU A 172 9.01 -5.28 30.23
N ARG A 173 8.25 -6.28 29.78
CA ARG A 173 8.33 -7.65 30.30
C ARG A 173 9.67 -8.32 30.03
N VAL A 174 10.21 -8.16 28.81
CA VAL A 174 11.53 -8.67 28.45
C VAL A 174 12.60 -8.08 29.36
N PHE A 175 12.61 -6.75 29.55
CA PHE A 175 13.56 -6.13 30.46
C PHE A 175 13.37 -6.59 31.90
N ALA A 176 12.14 -6.70 32.40
CA ALA A 176 11.89 -7.19 33.74
C ALA A 176 12.44 -8.61 33.96
N ALA A 177 12.30 -9.50 32.98
CA ALA A 177 12.83 -10.86 33.05
C ALA A 177 14.38 -10.88 33.07
N LEU A 178 15.03 -10.03 32.27
CA LEU A 178 16.49 -9.93 32.22
C LEU A 178 17.10 -9.41 33.53
N HIS A 179 16.40 -8.55 34.28
CA HIS A 179 16.88 -8.04 35.57
C HIS A 179 16.67 -9.03 36.74
N GLN A 180 15.86 -10.07 36.56
CA GLN A 180 15.62 -11.13 37.54
C GLN A 180 16.59 -12.31 37.39
N THR A 181 17.41 -12.30 36.34
CA THR A 181 18.42 -13.32 36.04
C THR A 181 19.80 -12.88 36.51
#